data_AF-A0A7W9CJV7-F1
#
_entry.id   AF-A0A7W9CJV7-F1
#
_cell.length_a   1.000
_cell.length_b   1.000
_cell.length_c   1.000
_cell.angle_alpha   90.00
_cell.angle_beta   90.00
_cell.angle_gamma   90.00
#
_symmetry.space_group_name_H-M   'P 1'
#
loop_
_entity.id
_entity.type
_entity.pdbx_description
1 polymer ?
#
loop_
_entity_poly.entity_id
_entity_poly.type
_entity_poly.pdbx_seq_one_letter_code
_entity_poly.pdbx_strand_id
1 'polypeptide(L)'
;MVRHAQTRIAGTLAATVMFAAAATEVCAQDRPDVLNEQLQLGDVISGQVLNVEGVREEVSVTNSALGNSISGSTEGVPAYVVSRQSMQGNARATTELGLTGTTGGYVHSTTQAGGNYLAAGATGARLDIEASQTTGTGEIIANTAIRGGEARLLQGGFVGASASANTTILGGEGASINGSVDQDSAATVRAGNLAQTRYVPARAVFSSQAVANTISVNTPTGSNQVLATRQRSTGDLVEADTSANAGNGWDLTSQSHAAANQAAFYNGGGSVVVSTDQDNQSRVRSRALTTSFDFGAAYAQASGAGNQVEAGNNDVYLEIDNSQVNSGGVDVEASFIGNGSGAGYDAFVTATAVGNSVTGYACSTCAGQVAATNNQINTGNVSAIANTTIVSSGRAVITGSSATGNAASFYVTRPGQ
;
A
#
# COMPACT_ATOMS: atom_id res chain seq x y z
N MET A 1 27.69 -52.48 -85.30
CA MET A 1 28.04 -53.67 -84.50
C MET A 1 28.45 -53.22 -83.10
N VAL A 2 27.73 -53.70 -82.07
CA VAL A 2 28.23 -54.13 -80.73
C VAL A 2 28.88 -53.01 -79.86
N ARG A 3 28.49 -52.69 -78.61
CA ARG A 3 28.23 -53.55 -77.43
C ARG A 3 27.62 -52.73 -76.26
N HIS A 4 26.84 -53.38 -75.40
CA HIS A 4 26.50 -52.97 -74.03
C HIS A 4 27.61 -53.34 -73.02
N ALA A 5 27.72 -52.58 -71.91
CA ALA A 5 27.86 -52.98 -70.48
C ALA A 5 28.45 -51.82 -69.62
N GLN A 6 27.73 -51.27 -68.62
CA GLN A 6 27.80 -51.54 -67.15
C GLN A 6 29.18 -51.21 -66.52
N THR A 7 29.34 -50.42 -65.43
CA THR A 7 29.00 -50.66 -63.99
C THR A 7 29.50 -49.38 -63.22
N ARG A 8 28.70 -48.57 -62.48
CA ARG A 8 28.16 -48.64 -61.08
C ARG A 8 29.04 -47.96 -59.99
N ILE A 9 28.36 -47.16 -59.13
CA ILE A 9 28.64 -46.77 -57.70
C ILE A 9 29.69 -45.66 -57.50
N ALA A 10 29.55 -44.58 -56.72
CA ALA A 10 28.65 -44.11 -55.64
C ALA A 10 28.57 -42.55 -55.72
N GLY A 11 27.62 -41.82 -55.15
CA GLY A 11 26.54 -42.16 -54.24
C GLY A 11 25.68 -40.93 -53.98
N THR A 12 24.52 -41.21 -53.38
CA THR A 12 23.61 -40.29 -52.65
C THR A 12 22.97 -39.16 -53.47
N LEU A 13 21.72 -39.35 -53.93
CA LEU A 13 20.46 -39.12 -53.17
C LEU A 13 20.43 -37.72 -52.52
N ALA A 14 19.41 -36.91 -52.64
CA ALA A 14 18.18 -36.93 -53.42
C ALA A 14 17.48 -35.59 -53.16
N ALA A 15 16.67 -35.20 -54.14
CA ALA A 15 15.44 -34.42 -53.96
C ALA A 15 15.57 -32.97 -53.46
N THR A 16 16.03 -32.08 -54.35
CA THR A 16 15.33 -30.80 -54.55
C THR A 16 13.97 -31.10 -55.19
N VAL A 17 12.98 -31.42 -54.36
CA VAL A 17 11.57 -31.55 -54.75
C VAL A 17 10.76 -30.64 -53.83
N MET A 18 9.90 -29.84 -54.47
CA MET A 18 8.82 -29.02 -53.90
C MET A 18 9.22 -27.70 -53.22
N PHE A 19 9.62 -26.74 -54.05
CA PHE A 19 9.27 -25.33 -53.84
C PHE A 19 7.76 -25.13 -54.05
N ALA A 20 6.97 -25.41 -53.01
CA ALA A 20 5.65 -24.82 -52.74
C ALA A 20 5.03 -25.56 -51.55
N ALA A 21 4.59 -24.79 -50.54
CA ALA A 21 3.80 -25.23 -49.39
C ALA A 21 4.53 -26.06 -48.31
N ALA A 22 5.38 -25.39 -47.53
CA ALA A 22 5.32 -25.52 -46.09
C ALA A 22 5.22 -24.10 -45.53
N ALA A 23 4.04 -23.78 -44.98
CA ALA A 23 3.83 -22.58 -44.21
C ALA A 23 4.89 -22.52 -43.12
N THR A 24 5.87 -21.63 -43.26
CA THR A 24 6.58 -21.08 -42.12
C THR A 24 5.60 -20.12 -41.43
N GLU A 25 4.56 -20.67 -40.80
CA GLU A 25 4.05 -20.09 -39.56
C GLU A 25 5.11 -20.33 -38.49
N VAL A 26 6.24 -19.64 -38.64
CA VAL A 26 7.23 -19.51 -37.59
C VAL A 26 6.57 -18.59 -36.57
N CYS A 27 6.01 -19.22 -35.54
CA CYS A 27 5.65 -18.70 -34.24
C CYS A 27 5.55 -17.17 -34.20
N ALA A 28 4.33 -16.63 -34.28
CA ALA A 28 4.04 -15.35 -33.65
C ALA A 28 4.54 -15.47 -32.20
N GLN A 29 5.66 -14.83 -31.90
CA GLN A 29 6.21 -14.89 -30.55
C GLN A 29 5.31 -13.99 -29.70
N ASP A 30 4.63 -14.58 -28.71
CA ASP A 30 3.99 -13.89 -27.60
C ASP A 30 5.07 -13.12 -26.82
N ARG A 31 5.53 -12.00 -27.39
CA ARG A 31 6.45 -11.08 -26.74
C ARG A 31 5.61 -10.00 -26.07
N PRO A 32 5.95 -9.62 -24.82
CA PRO A 32 5.33 -8.48 -24.20
C PRO A 32 5.63 -7.20 -24.99
N ASP A 33 4.64 -6.30 -25.05
CA ASP A 33 4.83 -4.95 -25.57
C ASP A 33 5.79 -4.17 -24.69
N VAL A 34 5.76 -4.43 -23.38
CA VAL A 34 6.70 -3.89 -22.39
C VAL A 34 7.32 -5.01 -21.57
N LEU A 35 8.63 -5.19 -21.70
CA LEU A 35 9.44 -6.00 -20.80
C LEU A 35 10.28 -5.09 -19.90
N ASN A 36 10.03 -5.16 -18.59
CA ASN A 36 10.77 -4.41 -17.58
C ASN A 36 11.48 -5.36 -16.63
N GLU A 37 12.80 -5.22 -16.50
CA GLU A 37 13.61 -5.95 -15.53
C GLU A 37 14.51 -4.96 -14.79
N GLN A 38 14.26 -4.77 -13.50
CA GLN A 38 15.02 -3.84 -12.65
C GLN A 38 15.57 -4.56 -11.42
N LEU A 39 16.82 -4.27 -11.10
CA LEU A 39 17.53 -4.79 -9.95
C LEU A 39 18.20 -3.64 -9.20
N GLN A 40 17.82 -3.44 -7.93
CA GLN A 40 18.43 -2.46 -7.05
C GLN A 40 19.21 -3.15 -5.94
N LEU A 41 20.54 -3.09 -6.04
CA LEU A 41 21.46 -3.70 -5.06
C LEU A 41 21.94 -2.71 -3.99
N GLY A 42 22.00 -1.42 -4.33
CA GLY A 42 22.51 -0.38 -3.44
C GLY A 42 21.43 0.25 -2.58
N ASP A 43 21.86 0.96 -1.55
CA ASP A 43 20.96 1.77 -0.72
C ASP A 43 20.45 2.99 -1.50
N VAL A 44 19.17 3.29 -1.35
CA VAL A 44 18.52 4.53 -1.79
C VAL A 44 18.20 5.36 -0.56
N ILE A 45 18.89 6.48 -0.40
CA ILE A 45 18.77 7.32 0.80
C ILE A 45 18.42 8.74 0.37
N SER A 46 17.41 9.30 1.01
CA SER A 46 17.05 10.72 0.86
C SER A 46 16.84 11.37 2.23
N GLY A 47 17.62 12.42 2.50
CA GLY A 47 17.59 13.17 3.75
C GLY A 47 17.22 14.63 3.49
N GLN A 48 16.28 15.16 4.26
CA GLN A 48 15.91 16.57 4.24
C GLN A 48 15.97 17.13 5.66
N VAL A 49 16.65 18.26 5.84
CA VAL A 49 16.66 19.01 7.09
C VAL A 49 16.24 20.43 6.78
N LEU A 50 15.13 20.85 7.37
CA LEU A 50 14.59 22.19 7.20
C LEU A 50 14.55 22.91 8.55
N ASN A 51 15.40 23.92 8.70
CA ASN A 51 15.41 24.79 9.86
C ASN A 51 14.72 26.10 9.50
N VAL A 52 13.54 26.32 10.07
CA VAL A 52 12.69 27.45 9.74
C VAL A 52 12.35 28.22 11.01
N GLU A 53 12.58 29.52 10.95
CA GLU A 53 12.20 30.46 12.00
C GLU A 53 11.26 31.51 11.40
N GLY A 54 10.07 31.68 11.99
CA GLY A 54 9.24 32.85 11.71
C GLY A 54 8.67 32.95 10.28
N VAL A 55 8.33 31.83 9.63
CA VAL A 55 7.70 31.85 8.30
C VAL A 55 6.27 32.38 8.37
N ARG A 56 5.93 33.30 7.47
CA ARG A 56 4.59 33.92 7.41
C ARG A 56 3.57 33.09 6.64
N GLU A 57 4.03 32.37 5.62
CA GLU A 57 3.20 31.58 4.71
C GLU A 57 3.46 30.09 4.96
N GLU A 58 3.60 29.29 3.91
CA GLU A 58 3.67 27.84 3.97
C GLU A 58 5.08 27.31 4.30
N VAL A 59 5.12 26.20 5.04
CA VAL A 59 6.30 25.33 5.11
C VAL A 59 5.93 24.02 4.44
N SER A 60 6.54 23.72 3.29
CA SER A 60 6.24 22.53 2.48
C SER A 60 7.50 21.71 2.25
N VAL A 61 7.45 20.42 2.57
CA VAL A 61 8.54 19.47 2.31
C VAL A 61 8.00 18.18 1.73
N THR A 62 8.61 17.72 0.65
CA THR A 62 8.38 16.39 0.08
C THR A 62 9.72 15.68 0.00
N ASN A 63 9.77 14.44 0.50
CA ASN A 63 10.98 13.63 0.53
C ASN A 63 10.64 12.20 0.13
N SER A 64 11.39 11.61 -0.79
CA SER A 64 11.10 10.26 -1.28
C SER A 64 12.38 9.48 -1.55
N ALA A 65 12.40 8.20 -1.17
CA ALA A 65 13.43 7.23 -1.52
C ALA A 65 12.75 5.97 -2.09
N LEU A 66 12.94 5.71 -3.39
CA LEU A 66 12.34 4.58 -4.09
C LEU A 66 13.43 3.71 -4.75
N GLY A 67 13.40 2.41 -4.52
CA GLY A 67 14.35 1.45 -5.09
C GLY A 67 14.22 1.29 -6.59
N ASN A 68 13.13 0.66 -7.02
CA ASN A 68 12.78 0.44 -8.43
C ASN A 68 11.43 1.09 -8.72
N SER A 69 11.26 1.63 -9.93
CA SER A 69 10.00 2.25 -10.35
C SER A 69 9.74 2.03 -11.83
N ILE A 70 8.51 1.65 -12.16
CA ILE A 70 7.98 1.70 -13.51
C ILE A 70 6.57 2.29 -13.47
N SER A 71 6.26 3.15 -14.43
CA SER A 71 4.91 3.63 -14.67
C SER A 71 4.61 3.65 -16.16
N GLY A 72 3.35 3.39 -16.53
CA GLY A 72 2.92 3.46 -17.93
C GLY A 72 1.41 3.33 -18.09
N SER A 73 0.90 3.71 -19.25
CA SER A 73 -0.50 3.52 -19.60
C SER A 73 -0.67 3.29 -21.09
N THR A 74 -1.76 2.63 -21.49
CA THR A 74 -2.17 2.48 -22.89
C THR A 74 -3.54 3.09 -23.14
N GLU A 75 -3.79 3.57 -24.36
CA GLU A 75 -5.06 4.17 -24.75
C GLU A 75 -5.52 3.63 -26.10
N GLY A 76 -6.74 3.10 -26.15
CA GLY A 76 -7.39 2.58 -27.36
C GLY A 76 -6.75 1.34 -27.99
N VAL A 77 -5.60 0.90 -27.49
CA VAL A 77 -4.84 -0.25 -28.00
C VAL A 77 -4.48 -1.18 -26.83
N PRO A 78 -4.64 -2.50 -26.96
CA PRO A 78 -4.19 -3.44 -25.93
C PRO A 78 -2.70 -3.30 -25.63
N ALA A 79 -2.29 -3.58 -24.40
CA ALA A 79 -0.89 -3.68 -24.02
C ALA A 79 -0.65 -4.90 -23.13
N TYR A 80 0.44 -5.62 -23.40
CA TYR A 80 0.95 -6.69 -22.54
C TYR A 80 2.25 -6.26 -21.86
N VAL A 81 2.22 -6.21 -20.52
CA VAL A 81 3.32 -5.74 -19.67
C VAL A 81 3.83 -6.89 -18.82
N VAL A 82 5.12 -7.20 -18.94
CA VAL A 82 5.84 -8.09 -18.03
C VAL A 82 6.84 -7.25 -17.24
N SER A 83 6.74 -7.25 -15.92
CA SER A 83 7.62 -6.49 -15.04
C SER A 83 8.20 -7.35 -13.93
N ARG A 84 9.52 -7.38 -13.82
CA ARG A 84 10.27 -8.03 -12.74
C ARG A 84 11.13 -6.99 -12.04
N GLN A 85 10.85 -6.73 -10.76
CA GLN A 85 11.61 -5.77 -9.96
C GLN A 85 12.16 -6.47 -8.71
N SER A 86 13.45 -6.31 -8.45
CA SER A 86 14.09 -6.87 -7.25
C SER A 86 14.90 -5.79 -6.53
N MET A 87 14.70 -5.66 -5.22
CA MET A 87 15.48 -4.77 -4.37
C MET A 87 16.15 -5.56 -3.25
N GLN A 88 17.45 -5.33 -3.04
CA GLN A 88 18.23 -5.90 -1.93
C GLN A 88 18.81 -4.86 -0.97
N GLY A 89 19.06 -3.63 -1.45
CA GLY A 89 19.54 -2.54 -0.60
C GLY A 89 18.46 -1.97 0.31
N ASN A 90 18.81 -0.97 1.10
CA ASN A 90 17.87 -0.23 1.96
C ASN A 90 17.19 0.92 1.18
N ALA A 91 15.94 1.25 1.52
CA ALA A 91 15.30 2.50 1.12
C ALA A 91 15.04 3.34 2.37
N ARG A 92 15.70 4.49 2.52
CA ARG A 92 15.54 5.35 3.69
C ARG A 92 15.22 6.79 3.29
N ALA A 93 14.06 7.28 3.71
CA ALA A 93 13.68 8.69 3.60
C ALA A 93 13.54 9.29 5.00
N THR A 94 14.30 10.34 5.29
CA THR A 94 14.26 11.03 6.60
C THR A 94 14.06 12.52 6.41
N THR A 95 13.05 13.08 7.06
CA THR A 95 12.77 14.52 7.07
C THR A 95 12.82 15.04 8.50
N GLU A 96 13.64 16.05 8.74
CA GLU A 96 13.74 16.74 10.02
C GLU A 96 13.34 18.21 9.85
N LEU A 97 12.32 18.63 10.62
CA LEU A 97 11.78 19.98 10.62
C LEU A 97 12.16 20.66 11.95
N GLY A 98 13.17 21.51 11.90
CA GLY A 98 13.54 22.43 12.97
C GLY A 98 12.68 23.69 12.90
N LEU A 99 11.44 23.62 13.37
CA LEU A 99 10.52 24.76 13.39
C LEU A 99 10.66 25.52 14.71
N THR A 100 11.14 26.77 14.64
CA THR A 100 11.29 27.64 15.81
C THR A 100 10.42 28.89 15.69
N GLY A 101 9.88 29.35 16.82
CA GLY A 101 9.00 30.50 16.85
C GLY A 101 7.63 30.22 16.22
N THR A 102 7.16 31.15 15.40
CA THR A 102 5.79 31.14 14.84
C THR A 102 5.80 30.78 13.36
N THR A 103 5.12 29.70 12.98
CA THR A 103 4.76 29.40 11.60
C THR A 103 3.34 29.92 11.34
N GLY A 104 3.26 30.97 10.54
CA GLY A 104 2.04 31.71 10.25
C GLY A 104 1.11 31.01 9.26
N GLY A 105 1.65 30.22 8.32
CA GLY A 105 0.86 29.42 7.39
C GLY A 105 0.91 27.92 7.68
N TYR A 106 0.39 27.15 6.74
CA TYR A 106 0.20 25.70 6.87
C TYR A 106 1.54 24.97 6.81
N VAL A 107 1.71 23.93 7.63
CA VAL A 107 2.85 23.01 7.52
C VAL A 107 2.42 21.77 6.76
N HIS A 108 3.07 21.49 5.64
CA HIS A 108 2.88 20.27 4.88
C HIS A 108 4.21 19.52 4.79
N SER A 109 4.24 18.26 5.22
CA SER A 109 5.42 17.41 5.07
C SER A 109 5.02 16.00 4.71
N THR A 110 5.60 15.46 3.64
CA THR A 110 5.43 14.07 3.24
C THR A 110 6.79 13.40 3.07
N THR A 111 6.98 12.27 3.75
CA THR A 111 8.19 11.45 3.63
C THR A 111 7.78 10.06 3.19
N GLN A 112 8.31 9.60 2.07
CA GLN A 112 7.99 8.29 1.52
C GLN A 112 9.26 7.45 1.32
N ALA A 113 9.21 6.18 1.71
CA ALA A 113 10.20 5.20 1.34
C ALA A 113 9.51 4.03 0.65
N GLY A 114 10.11 3.49 -0.41
CA GLY A 114 9.58 2.28 -1.02
C GLY A 114 10.61 1.43 -1.73
N GLY A 115 10.32 0.14 -1.81
CA GLY A 115 11.18 -0.82 -2.47
C GLY A 115 10.95 -0.85 -3.96
N ASN A 116 9.94 -1.62 -4.38
CA ASN A 116 9.53 -1.75 -5.77
C ASN A 116 8.19 -1.06 -6.00
N TYR A 117 8.10 -0.26 -7.06
CA TYR A 117 6.89 0.42 -7.47
C TYR A 117 6.54 0.11 -8.92
N LEU A 118 5.30 -0.28 -9.16
CA LEU A 118 4.70 -0.42 -10.48
C LEU A 118 3.38 0.33 -10.52
N ALA A 119 3.21 1.17 -11.54
CA ALA A 119 1.92 1.74 -11.90
C ALA A 119 1.60 1.43 -13.37
N ALA A 120 0.46 0.82 -13.65
CA ALA A 120 0.04 0.59 -15.03
C ALA A 120 -1.44 0.93 -15.21
N GLY A 121 -1.83 1.39 -16.39
CA GLY A 121 -3.24 1.60 -16.67
C GLY A 121 -3.64 1.48 -18.12
N ALA A 122 -4.94 1.43 -18.36
CA ALA A 122 -5.51 1.37 -19.69
C ALA A 122 -6.74 2.26 -19.80
N THR A 123 -6.94 2.91 -20.95
CA THR A 123 -8.17 3.66 -21.25
C THR A 123 -8.77 3.15 -22.54
N GLY A 124 -10.02 2.68 -22.48
CA GLY A 124 -10.72 2.09 -23.63
C GLY A 124 -9.98 0.89 -24.24
N ALA A 125 -9.21 0.17 -23.43
CA ALA A 125 -8.25 -0.83 -23.87
C ALA A 125 -8.09 -1.97 -22.86
N ARG A 126 -7.44 -3.05 -23.31
CA ARG A 126 -7.05 -4.18 -22.46
C ARG A 126 -5.61 -4.00 -21.96
N LEU A 127 -5.38 -4.24 -20.68
CA LEU A 127 -4.06 -4.38 -20.09
C LEU A 127 -3.89 -5.81 -19.59
N ASP A 128 -2.97 -6.54 -20.20
CA ASP A 128 -2.47 -7.80 -19.67
C ASP A 128 -1.20 -7.53 -18.86
N ILE A 129 -1.13 -8.01 -17.62
CA ILE A 129 0.01 -7.77 -16.74
C ILE A 129 0.53 -9.05 -16.09
N GLU A 130 1.84 -9.22 -16.11
CA GLU A 130 2.57 -10.17 -15.27
C GLU A 130 3.63 -9.40 -14.48
N ALA A 131 3.38 -9.20 -13.19
CA ALA A 131 4.27 -8.46 -12.31
C ALA A 131 4.83 -9.36 -11.21
N SER A 132 6.14 -9.34 -11.01
CA SER A 132 6.81 -9.92 -9.84
C SER A 132 7.68 -8.86 -9.16
N GLN A 133 7.43 -8.59 -7.88
CA GLN A 133 8.21 -7.67 -7.07
C GLN A 133 8.80 -8.42 -5.87
N THR A 134 10.12 -8.37 -5.71
CA THR A 134 10.82 -9.01 -4.59
C THR A 134 11.65 -7.98 -3.85
N THR A 135 11.41 -7.85 -2.55
CA THR A 135 12.26 -7.06 -1.65
C THR A 135 12.95 -8.00 -0.67
N GLY A 136 14.28 -7.98 -0.64
CA GLY A 136 15.11 -8.79 0.25
C GLY A 136 15.04 -8.34 1.72
N THR A 137 15.99 -8.78 2.53
CA THR A 137 16.00 -8.55 3.99
C THR A 137 16.43 -7.14 4.43
N GLY A 138 16.44 -6.17 3.50
CA GLY A 138 16.83 -4.78 3.79
C GLY A 138 15.80 -4.05 4.65
N GLU A 139 16.06 -2.76 4.90
CA GLU A 139 15.15 -1.88 5.60
C GLU A 139 14.49 -0.87 4.66
N ILE A 140 13.17 -0.72 4.77
CA ILE A 140 12.38 0.32 4.10
C ILE A 140 11.84 1.27 5.18
N ILE A 141 12.45 2.45 5.31
CA ILE A 141 12.21 3.37 6.43
C ILE A 141 11.82 4.75 5.94
N ALA A 142 10.66 5.25 6.36
CA ALA A 142 10.23 6.63 6.20
C ALA A 142 10.06 7.28 7.56
N ASN A 143 10.82 8.34 7.85
CA ASN A 143 10.75 9.03 9.13
C ASN A 143 10.58 10.53 8.96
N THR A 144 9.64 11.12 9.69
CA THR A 144 9.51 12.57 9.81
C THR A 144 9.57 12.99 11.27
N ALA A 145 10.31 14.06 11.58
CA ALA A 145 10.38 14.60 12.93
C ALA A 145 10.29 16.13 12.97
N ILE A 146 9.38 16.69 13.77
CA ILE A 146 9.43 18.06 14.26
C ILE A 146 10.02 18.03 15.66
N ARG A 147 11.21 18.60 15.84
CA ARG A 147 11.95 18.59 17.11
C ARG A 147 12.05 19.97 17.72
N GLY A 148 12.30 20.01 19.03
CA GLY A 148 12.63 21.23 19.76
C GLY A 148 11.49 21.81 20.59
N GLY A 149 10.24 21.40 20.38
CA GLY A 149 9.13 21.71 21.28
C GLY A 149 8.64 23.16 21.26
N GLU A 150 9.32 24.08 20.57
CA GLU A 150 8.98 25.52 20.52
C GLU A 150 8.10 25.91 19.34
N ALA A 151 7.85 24.98 18.40
CA ALA A 151 7.08 25.26 17.18
C ALA A 151 5.64 25.72 17.50
N ARG A 152 5.22 26.84 16.92
CA ARG A 152 3.83 27.31 16.97
C ARG A 152 3.21 27.24 15.57
N LEU A 153 2.29 26.31 15.35
CA LEU A 153 1.68 26.00 14.05
C LEU A 153 0.31 26.69 13.93
N LEU A 154 0.28 27.98 13.59
CA LEU A 154 -0.96 28.78 13.69
C LEU A 154 -2.09 28.33 12.77
N GLN A 155 -1.76 27.78 11.59
CA GLN A 155 -2.74 27.20 10.67
C GLN A 155 -2.78 25.66 10.74
N GLY A 156 -2.11 25.07 11.73
CA GLY A 156 -2.00 23.62 11.85
C GLY A 156 -1.10 23.03 10.76
N GLY A 157 -1.41 21.82 10.33
CA GLY A 157 -0.59 21.14 9.33
C GLY A 157 -0.95 19.68 9.07
N PHE A 158 -0.30 19.13 8.07
CA PHE A 158 -0.26 17.70 7.78
C PHE A 158 1.20 17.25 7.69
N VAL A 159 1.55 16.24 8.47
CA VAL A 159 2.87 15.62 8.44
C VAL A 159 2.67 14.13 8.34
N GLY A 160 3.11 13.54 7.23
CA GLY A 160 2.97 12.12 6.94
C GLY A 160 4.32 11.43 6.74
N ALA A 161 4.39 10.16 7.15
CA ALA A 161 5.44 9.23 6.78
C ALA A 161 4.83 7.95 6.21
N SER A 162 5.28 7.48 5.05
CA SER A 162 4.79 6.23 4.45
C SER A 162 5.93 5.35 3.95
N ALA A 163 5.89 4.06 4.30
CA ALA A 163 6.88 3.07 3.89
C ALA A 163 6.18 1.85 3.27
N SER A 164 6.58 1.49 2.05
CA SER A 164 6.03 0.30 1.36
C SER A 164 7.09 -0.54 0.68
N ALA A 165 7.23 -1.84 0.99
CA ALA A 165 8.26 -2.64 0.33
C ALA A 165 7.92 -2.89 -1.15
N ASN A 166 6.73 -3.40 -1.46
CA ASN A 166 6.27 -3.62 -2.82
C ASN A 166 4.92 -2.94 -3.04
N THR A 167 4.80 -2.20 -4.14
CA THR A 167 3.58 -1.46 -4.52
C THR A 167 3.25 -1.69 -5.98
N THR A 168 2.02 -2.13 -6.23
CA THR A 168 1.44 -2.24 -7.57
C THR A 168 0.13 -1.48 -7.62
N ILE A 169 0.03 -0.52 -8.54
CA ILE A 169 -1.17 0.26 -8.79
C ILE A 169 -1.61 -0.01 -10.23
N LEU A 170 -2.82 -0.51 -10.40
CA LEU A 170 -3.44 -0.76 -11.69
C LEU A 170 -4.72 0.06 -11.79
N GLY A 171 -5.10 0.45 -13.00
CA GLY A 171 -6.37 1.13 -13.16
C GLY A 171 -6.66 1.56 -14.58
N GLY A 172 -7.75 2.29 -14.75
CA GLY A 172 -8.18 2.66 -16.09
C GLY A 172 -9.65 2.97 -16.21
N GLU A 173 -10.04 3.52 -17.34
CA GLU A 173 -11.44 3.80 -17.67
C GLU A 173 -11.86 3.01 -18.90
N GLY A 174 -13.02 2.33 -18.84
CA GLY A 174 -13.44 1.44 -19.93
C GLY A 174 -12.40 0.36 -20.22
N ALA A 175 -11.73 -0.13 -19.17
CA ALA A 175 -10.53 -0.95 -19.27
C ALA A 175 -10.80 -2.41 -18.91
N SER A 176 -10.07 -3.31 -19.55
CA SER A 176 -10.02 -4.72 -19.14
C SER A 176 -8.64 -5.02 -18.56
N ILE A 177 -8.54 -5.18 -17.23
CA ILE A 177 -7.29 -5.47 -16.54
C ILE A 177 -7.23 -6.97 -16.25
N ASN A 178 -6.24 -7.66 -16.84
CA ASN A 178 -6.08 -9.11 -16.69
C ASN A 178 -4.65 -9.47 -16.30
N GLY A 179 -4.48 -10.55 -15.53
CA GLY A 179 -3.18 -11.17 -15.34
C GLY A 179 -2.84 -11.47 -13.88
N SER A 180 -1.57 -11.35 -13.52
CA SER A 180 -1.07 -11.74 -12.20
C SER A 180 -0.07 -10.77 -11.59
N VAL A 181 -0.12 -10.65 -10.28
CA VAL A 181 0.80 -9.85 -9.47
C VAL A 181 1.30 -10.68 -8.30
N ASP A 182 2.62 -10.84 -8.22
CA ASP A 182 3.30 -11.55 -7.14
C ASP A 182 4.24 -10.60 -6.39
N GLN A 183 4.05 -10.46 -5.08
CA GLN A 183 4.87 -9.61 -4.22
C GLN A 183 5.44 -10.45 -3.07
N ASP A 184 6.76 -10.46 -2.95
CA ASP A 184 7.48 -11.09 -1.84
C ASP A 184 8.33 -10.04 -1.13
N SER A 185 8.18 -9.93 0.19
CA SER A 185 8.95 -9.01 1.02
C SER A 185 9.50 -9.73 2.25
N ALA A 186 10.83 -9.80 2.32
CA ALA A 186 11.57 -10.18 3.52
C ALA A 186 12.08 -8.96 4.31
N ALA A 187 11.73 -7.74 3.90
CA ALA A 187 12.22 -6.50 4.48
C ALA A 187 11.57 -6.16 5.81
N THR A 188 12.30 -5.40 6.64
CA THR A 188 11.71 -4.64 7.74
C THR A 188 11.16 -3.31 7.20
N VAL A 189 9.88 -3.04 7.42
CA VAL A 189 9.21 -1.84 6.90
C VAL A 189 8.78 -0.96 8.06
N ARG A 190 9.22 0.30 8.08
CA ARG A 190 8.94 1.23 9.18
C ARG A 190 8.54 2.61 8.70
N ALA A 191 7.45 3.14 9.25
CA ALA A 191 7.06 4.53 9.11
C ALA A 191 6.98 5.19 10.49
N GLY A 192 7.73 6.26 10.69
CA GLY A 192 7.84 6.97 11.96
C GLY A 192 7.49 8.45 11.82
N ASN A 193 6.73 8.96 12.78
CA ASN A 193 6.41 10.38 12.86
C ASN A 193 6.48 10.86 14.30
N LEU A 194 7.31 11.87 14.55
CA LEU A 194 7.43 12.50 15.85
C LEU A 194 7.18 14.00 15.70
N ALA A 195 6.22 14.53 16.43
CA ALA A 195 6.01 15.97 16.52
C ALA A 195 6.08 16.44 17.97
N GLN A 196 6.92 17.44 18.19
CA GLN A 196 7.03 18.16 19.45
C GLN A 196 6.77 19.65 19.16
N THR A 197 5.59 20.11 19.55
CA THR A 197 5.11 21.47 19.28
C THR A 197 4.70 22.16 20.56
N ARG A 198 4.74 23.50 20.57
CA ARG A 198 4.30 24.29 21.72
C ARG A 198 2.81 24.61 21.63
N TYR A 199 2.37 25.03 20.45
CA TYR A 199 1.04 25.60 20.26
C TYR A 199 0.48 25.30 18.88
N VAL A 200 -0.75 24.80 18.83
CA VAL A 200 -1.44 24.37 17.62
C VAL A 200 -2.92 24.80 17.73
N PRO A 201 -3.30 26.04 17.37
CA PRO A 201 -4.68 26.53 17.50
C PRO A 201 -5.63 26.08 16.38
N ALA A 202 -5.12 25.40 15.36
CA ALA A 202 -5.88 24.88 14.24
C ALA A 202 -5.58 23.38 14.04
N ARG A 203 -6.30 22.70 13.15
CA ARG A 203 -6.16 21.26 12.95
C ARG A 203 -4.76 20.85 12.49
N ALA A 204 -4.11 19.98 13.26
CA ALA A 204 -2.86 19.33 12.88
C ALA A 204 -2.99 17.81 12.90
N VAL A 205 -2.61 17.19 11.78
CA VAL A 205 -2.65 15.74 11.60
C VAL A 205 -1.24 15.22 11.37
N PHE A 206 -0.84 14.27 12.20
CA PHE A 206 0.39 13.51 12.09
C PHE A 206 0.02 12.07 11.74
N SER A 207 0.59 11.52 10.68
CA SER A 207 0.30 10.17 10.24
C SER A 207 1.56 9.36 9.89
N SER A 208 1.48 8.06 10.12
CA SER A 208 2.46 7.06 9.71
C SER A 208 1.75 5.86 9.08
N GLN A 209 2.26 5.36 7.95
CA GLN A 209 1.75 4.16 7.28
C GLN A 209 2.89 3.24 6.88
N ALA A 210 2.86 1.98 7.31
CA ALA A 210 3.82 0.96 6.90
C ALA A 210 3.11 -0.25 6.28
N VAL A 211 3.45 -0.62 5.05
CA VAL A 211 2.86 -1.78 4.37
C VAL A 211 3.95 -2.64 3.73
N ALA A 212 3.99 -3.95 3.96
CA ALA A 212 4.99 -4.76 3.25
C ALA A 212 4.63 -4.84 1.76
N ASN A 213 3.45 -5.37 1.45
CA ASN A 213 2.99 -5.56 0.08
C ASN A 213 1.63 -4.88 -0.11
N THR A 214 1.51 -4.03 -1.13
CA THR A 214 0.25 -3.38 -1.47
C THR A 214 -0.07 -3.49 -2.96
N ILE A 215 -1.32 -3.86 -3.25
CA ILE A 215 -1.91 -3.88 -4.58
C ILE A 215 -3.18 -3.03 -4.54
N SER A 216 -3.31 -2.11 -5.49
CA SER A 216 -4.54 -1.33 -5.68
C SER A 216 -4.94 -1.36 -7.14
N VAL A 217 -6.20 -1.71 -7.42
CA VAL A 217 -6.76 -1.77 -8.76
C VAL A 217 -8.03 -0.93 -8.79
N ASN A 218 -8.05 0.14 -9.58
CA ASN A 218 -9.19 1.05 -9.64
C ASN A 218 -9.64 1.30 -11.07
N THR A 219 -10.85 0.84 -11.41
CA THR A 219 -11.46 1.05 -12.73
C THR A 219 -12.88 1.61 -12.61
N PRO A 220 -13.07 2.94 -12.54
CA PRO A 220 -14.34 3.54 -12.11
C PRO A 220 -15.47 3.53 -13.15
N THR A 221 -15.21 3.13 -14.40
CA THR A 221 -16.17 3.24 -15.51
C THR A 221 -16.16 1.96 -16.33
N GLY A 222 -17.31 1.28 -16.49
CA GLY A 222 -17.55 0.24 -17.50
C GLY A 222 -16.37 -0.69 -17.83
N SER A 223 -15.79 -1.36 -16.84
CA SER A 223 -14.51 -2.05 -16.95
C SER A 223 -14.63 -3.55 -16.62
N ASN A 224 -13.53 -4.29 -16.61
CA ASN A 224 -13.53 -5.62 -16.00
C ASN A 224 -12.15 -5.96 -15.46
N GLN A 225 -12.12 -6.76 -14.40
CA GLN A 225 -10.90 -7.15 -13.71
C GLN A 225 -10.86 -8.68 -13.58
N VAL A 226 -9.76 -9.29 -14.04
CA VAL A 226 -9.48 -10.72 -13.83
C VAL A 226 -8.05 -10.87 -13.34
N LEU A 227 -7.87 -10.99 -12.03
CA LEU A 227 -6.54 -10.92 -11.43
C LEU A 227 -6.27 -12.07 -10.46
N ALA A 228 -5.08 -12.64 -10.57
CA ALA A 228 -4.51 -13.50 -9.55
C ALA A 228 -3.42 -12.74 -8.80
N THR A 229 -3.58 -12.57 -7.50
CA THR A 229 -2.62 -11.85 -6.67
C THR A 229 -2.06 -12.73 -5.57
N ARG A 230 -0.76 -12.57 -5.32
CA ARG A 230 -0.03 -13.34 -4.34
C ARG A 230 0.88 -12.40 -3.56
N GLN A 231 0.75 -12.37 -2.23
CA GLN A 231 1.55 -11.49 -1.38
C GLN A 231 2.12 -12.27 -0.20
N ARG A 232 3.45 -12.26 -0.05
CA ARG A 232 4.18 -12.91 1.05
C ARG A 232 4.97 -11.88 1.84
N SER A 233 4.72 -11.79 3.13
CA SER A 233 5.50 -10.98 4.07
C SER A 233 6.20 -11.90 5.06
N THR A 234 7.53 -11.97 4.95
CA THR A 234 8.40 -12.85 5.76
C THR A 234 9.46 -12.10 6.56
N GLY A 235 9.52 -10.77 6.44
CA GLY A 235 10.43 -9.94 7.22
C GLY A 235 10.07 -9.90 8.71
N ASP A 236 10.97 -9.40 9.54
CA ASP A 236 10.79 -9.44 10.99
C ASP A 236 9.64 -8.54 11.49
N LEU A 237 9.50 -7.35 10.89
CA LEU A 237 8.63 -6.29 11.42
C LEU A 237 8.08 -5.37 10.32
N VAL A 238 6.78 -5.08 10.42
CA VAL A 238 6.10 -3.97 9.74
C VAL A 238 5.54 -3.04 10.81
N GLU A 239 6.09 -1.83 10.94
CA GLU A 239 5.78 -0.91 12.03
C GLU A 239 5.39 0.49 11.55
N ALA A 240 4.27 1.01 12.04
CA ALA A 240 3.92 2.42 11.96
C ALA A 240 3.86 3.02 13.37
N ASP A 241 4.65 4.05 13.63
CA ASP A 241 4.68 4.77 14.90
C ASP A 241 4.45 6.27 14.68
N THR A 242 3.45 6.82 15.36
CA THR A 242 3.09 8.23 15.29
C THR A 242 3.00 8.79 16.70
N SER A 243 3.77 9.82 16.99
CA SER A 243 3.74 10.55 18.26
C SER A 243 3.52 12.04 18.01
N ALA A 244 2.33 12.54 18.33
CA ALA A 244 1.96 13.95 18.24
C ALA A 244 1.90 14.58 19.63
N ASN A 245 2.83 15.49 19.93
CA ASN A 245 2.93 16.12 21.24
C ASN A 245 2.81 17.64 21.10
N ALA A 246 1.88 18.24 21.82
CA ALA A 246 1.70 19.67 21.89
C ALA A 246 1.73 20.17 23.35
N GLY A 247 2.19 21.39 23.58
CA GLY A 247 1.85 22.11 24.80
C GLY A 247 0.35 22.38 24.84
N ASN A 248 -0.15 23.20 23.93
CA ASN A 248 -1.59 23.45 23.77
C ASN A 248 -2.00 23.17 22.32
N GLY A 249 -2.92 22.22 22.15
CA GLY A 249 -3.41 21.77 20.84
C GLY A 249 -4.94 21.84 20.77
N TRP A 250 -5.48 22.75 19.97
CA TRP A 250 -6.92 22.88 19.79
C TRP A 250 -7.52 21.69 19.03
N ASP A 251 -6.86 21.22 17.97
CA ASP A 251 -7.25 20.02 17.22
C ASP A 251 -5.99 19.27 16.81
N LEU A 252 -5.68 18.20 17.53
CA LEU A 252 -4.45 17.43 17.37
C LEU A 252 -4.77 15.96 17.11
N THR A 253 -4.24 15.43 16.01
CA THR A 253 -4.48 14.05 15.60
C THR A 253 -3.17 13.30 15.37
N SER A 254 -3.01 12.14 16.00
CA SER A 254 -2.04 11.12 15.62
C SER A 254 -2.73 9.91 15.01
N GLN A 255 -2.32 9.52 13.80
CA GLN A 255 -2.82 8.35 13.07
C GLN A 255 -1.67 7.39 12.75
N SER A 256 -1.84 6.10 13.00
CA SER A 256 -0.89 5.07 12.59
C SER A 256 -1.61 3.90 11.92
N HIS A 257 -1.06 3.42 10.81
CA HIS A 257 -1.56 2.25 10.10
C HIS A 257 -0.42 1.32 9.71
N ALA A 258 -0.50 0.04 10.09
CA ALA A 258 0.46 -0.97 9.66
C ALA A 258 -0.26 -2.17 9.04
N ALA A 259 0.19 -2.66 7.89
CA ALA A 259 -0.36 -3.87 7.28
C ALA A 259 0.74 -4.74 6.68
N ALA A 260 0.71 -6.06 6.84
CA ALA A 260 1.68 -6.87 6.11
C ALA A 260 1.31 -6.91 4.62
N ASN A 261 0.15 -7.48 4.29
CA ASN A 261 -0.33 -7.57 2.92
C ASN A 261 -1.68 -6.85 2.77
N GLN A 262 -1.79 -6.03 1.73
CA GLN A 262 -3.01 -5.31 1.37
C GLN A 262 -3.31 -5.45 -0.12
N ALA A 263 -4.54 -5.84 -0.46
CA ALA A 263 -5.05 -5.80 -1.81
C ALA A 263 -6.41 -5.11 -1.85
N ALA A 264 -6.58 -4.13 -2.74
CA ALA A 264 -7.82 -3.40 -2.92
C ALA A 264 -8.22 -3.39 -4.40
N PHE A 265 -9.43 -3.85 -4.70
CA PHE A 265 -9.99 -3.92 -6.03
C PHE A 265 -11.29 -3.12 -6.05
N TYR A 266 -11.37 -2.13 -6.93
CA TYR A 266 -12.56 -1.33 -7.11
C TYR A 266 -12.89 -1.25 -8.59
N ASN A 267 -14.14 -1.57 -8.92
CA ASN A 267 -14.64 -1.53 -10.28
C ASN A 267 -16.02 -0.87 -10.35
N GLY A 268 -16.20 0.02 -11.32
CA GLY A 268 -17.41 0.81 -11.51
C GLY A 268 -18.38 0.26 -12.56
N GLY A 269 -18.02 -0.79 -13.30
CA GLY A 269 -18.86 -1.40 -14.33
C GLY A 269 -18.31 -2.77 -14.74
N GLY A 270 -19.13 -3.72 -15.21
CA GLY A 270 -18.73 -5.08 -15.61
C GLY A 270 -18.52 -6.07 -14.46
N SER A 271 -17.46 -6.88 -14.54
CA SER A 271 -17.17 -7.94 -13.57
C SER A 271 -15.79 -7.83 -12.93
N VAL A 272 -15.71 -8.24 -11.66
CA VAL A 272 -14.46 -8.42 -10.92
C VAL A 272 -14.33 -9.89 -10.57
N VAL A 273 -13.27 -10.53 -11.01
CA VAL A 273 -12.91 -11.90 -10.66
C VAL A 273 -11.49 -11.88 -10.12
N VAL A 274 -11.35 -12.08 -8.82
CA VAL A 274 -10.06 -11.99 -8.13
C VAL A 274 -9.77 -13.26 -7.35
N SER A 275 -8.56 -13.78 -7.56
CA SER A 275 -7.97 -14.80 -6.69
C SER A 275 -6.84 -14.15 -5.88
N THR A 276 -6.84 -14.38 -4.58
CA THR A 276 -5.94 -13.73 -3.63
C THR A 276 -5.34 -14.78 -2.70
N ASP A 277 -4.00 -14.83 -2.64
CA ASP A 277 -3.21 -15.66 -1.73
C ASP A 277 -2.28 -14.77 -0.91
N GLN A 278 -2.61 -14.52 0.36
CA GLN A 278 -1.80 -13.70 1.26
C GLN A 278 -1.25 -14.53 2.42
N ASP A 279 0.08 -14.54 2.59
CA ASP A 279 0.77 -15.16 3.73
C ASP A 279 1.57 -14.09 4.49
N ASN A 280 1.31 -13.97 5.79
CA ASN A 280 2.05 -13.11 6.69
C ASN A 280 2.70 -13.91 7.83
N GLN A 281 4.02 -13.80 7.92
CA GLN A 281 4.86 -14.29 9.02
C GLN A 281 5.47 -13.12 9.81
N SER A 282 5.41 -11.90 9.28
CA SER A 282 5.95 -10.69 9.90
C SER A 282 5.11 -10.23 11.09
N ARG A 283 5.78 -9.67 12.10
CA ARG A 283 5.09 -8.95 13.17
C ARG A 283 4.58 -7.62 12.63
N VAL A 284 3.30 -7.34 12.78
CA VAL A 284 2.67 -6.07 12.44
C VAL A 284 2.47 -5.25 13.71
N ARG A 285 2.92 -4.00 13.70
CA ARG A 285 2.81 -3.10 14.85
C ARG A 285 2.35 -1.71 14.44
N SER A 286 1.34 -1.18 15.12
CA SER A 286 0.83 0.17 14.87
C SER A 286 0.68 0.92 16.19
N ARG A 287 1.26 2.10 16.31
CA ARG A 287 1.24 2.91 17.53
C ARG A 287 0.89 4.36 17.24
N ALA A 288 -0.12 4.87 17.93
CA ALA A 288 -0.49 6.28 17.89
C ALA A 288 -0.48 6.84 19.32
N LEU A 289 0.40 7.80 19.59
CA LEU A 289 0.47 8.53 20.85
C LEU A 289 0.15 9.99 20.60
N THR A 290 -0.87 10.52 21.28
CA THR A 290 -1.12 11.96 21.35
C THR A 290 -0.92 12.46 22.77
N THR A 291 -0.20 13.56 22.95
CA THR A 291 -0.10 14.23 24.26
C THR A 291 -0.39 15.73 24.12
N SER A 292 -1.12 16.28 25.09
CA SER A 292 -1.38 17.72 25.17
C SER A 292 -1.56 18.18 26.62
N PHE A 293 -1.13 19.40 26.96
CA PHE A 293 -1.40 20.00 28.27
C PHE A 293 -2.81 20.62 28.32
N ASP A 294 -3.14 21.44 27.32
CA ASP A 294 -4.48 21.97 27.05
C ASP A 294 -4.97 21.43 25.71
N PHE A 295 -6.25 21.07 25.59
CA PHE A 295 -6.77 20.55 24.33
C PHE A 295 -8.24 20.88 24.05
N GLY A 296 -8.55 21.12 22.76
CA GLY A 296 -9.91 21.20 22.26
C GLY A 296 -10.43 19.82 21.84
N ALA A 297 -9.83 19.23 20.81
CA ALA A 297 -10.10 17.87 20.36
C ALA A 297 -8.77 17.14 20.15
N ALA A 298 -8.62 15.99 20.80
CA ALA A 298 -7.44 15.15 20.65
C ALA A 298 -7.83 13.78 20.10
N TYR A 299 -7.13 13.32 19.06
CA TYR A 299 -7.39 12.05 18.41
C TYR A 299 -6.13 11.18 18.40
N ALA A 300 -6.19 9.99 18.98
CA ALA A 300 -5.17 8.96 18.84
C ALA A 300 -5.78 7.72 18.19
N GLN A 301 -5.42 7.46 16.94
CA GLN A 301 -6.01 6.39 16.13
C GLN A 301 -4.92 5.46 15.60
N ALA A 302 -4.95 4.20 16.01
CA ALA A 302 -4.04 3.19 15.51
C ALA A 302 -4.84 2.04 14.88
N SER A 303 -4.42 1.59 13.70
CA SER A 303 -4.95 0.38 13.08
C SER A 303 -3.85 -0.53 12.56
N GLY A 304 -4.10 -1.84 12.60
CA GLY A 304 -3.15 -2.86 12.17
C GLY A 304 -3.83 -4.07 11.54
N ALA A 305 -3.28 -4.57 10.44
CA ALA A 305 -3.76 -5.77 9.75
C ALA A 305 -2.62 -6.74 9.42
N GLY A 306 -2.78 -8.04 9.66
CA GLY A 306 -1.86 -9.03 9.08
C GLY A 306 -2.05 -9.05 7.55
N ASN A 307 -3.20 -9.56 7.13
CA ASN A 307 -3.61 -9.61 5.73
C ASN A 307 -4.95 -8.90 5.55
N GLN A 308 -5.11 -8.14 4.48
CA GLN A 308 -6.38 -7.49 4.15
C GLN A 308 -6.67 -7.51 2.65
N VAL A 309 -7.90 -7.86 2.31
CA VAL A 309 -8.46 -7.79 0.95
C VAL A 309 -9.75 -6.99 0.97
N GLU A 310 -9.87 -6.04 0.05
CA GLU A 310 -11.12 -5.34 -0.24
C GLU A 310 -11.43 -5.47 -1.73
N ALA A 311 -12.64 -5.90 -2.07
CA ALA A 311 -13.09 -5.99 -3.45
C ALA A 311 -14.52 -5.42 -3.59
N GLY A 312 -14.66 -4.36 -4.36
CA GLY A 312 -15.92 -3.68 -4.65
C GLY A 312 -16.24 -3.72 -6.13
N ASN A 313 -17.46 -4.11 -6.47
CA ASN A 313 -17.97 -4.02 -7.83
C ASN A 313 -19.32 -3.28 -7.86
N ASN A 314 -19.35 -2.11 -8.48
CA ASN A 314 -20.58 -1.35 -8.66
C ASN A 314 -21.40 -1.80 -9.87
N ASP A 315 -21.39 -3.11 -10.19
CA ASP A 315 -22.11 -3.68 -11.32
C ASP A 315 -22.41 -5.20 -11.14
N VAL A 316 -22.62 -5.91 -12.23
CA VAL A 316 -23.26 -7.24 -12.30
C VAL A 316 -22.62 -8.37 -11.49
N TYR A 317 -21.28 -8.48 -11.42
CA TYR A 317 -20.66 -9.69 -10.86
C TYR A 317 -19.34 -9.45 -10.12
N LEU A 318 -19.26 -9.94 -8.89
CA LEU A 318 -18.05 -10.01 -8.07
C LEU A 318 -17.79 -11.47 -7.69
N GLU A 319 -16.63 -11.97 -8.07
CA GLU A 319 -16.09 -13.26 -7.63
C GLU A 319 -14.77 -13.05 -6.87
N ILE A 320 -14.71 -13.62 -5.67
CA ILE A 320 -13.54 -13.57 -4.80
C ILE A 320 -13.18 -15.00 -4.40
N ASP A 321 -11.98 -15.43 -4.75
CA ASP A 321 -11.33 -16.61 -4.17
C ASP A 321 -10.21 -16.12 -3.25
N ASN A 322 -10.42 -16.19 -1.94
CA ASN A 322 -9.54 -15.63 -0.92
C ASN A 322 -8.96 -16.71 -0.02
N SER A 323 -7.63 -16.74 0.04
CA SER A 323 -6.84 -17.52 0.98
C SER A 323 -5.90 -16.58 1.74
N GLN A 324 -6.07 -16.52 3.07
CA GLN A 324 -5.22 -15.69 3.94
C GLN A 324 -4.69 -16.53 5.10
N VAL A 325 -3.36 -16.51 5.28
CA VAL A 325 -2.68 -17.12 6.41
C VAL A 325 -1.89 -16.05 7.15
N ASN A 326 -2.22 -15.84 8.44
CA ASN A 326 -1.47 -14.96 9.32
C ASN A 326 -0.90 -15.77 10.49
N SER A 327 0.41 -15.95 10.48
CA SER A 327 1.17 -16.53 11.60
C SER A 327 1.97 -15.48 12.39
N GLY A 328 2.17 -14.29 11.80
CA GLY A 328 2.76 -13.13 12.47
C GLY A 328 1.81 -12.48 13.49
N GLY A 329 2.37 -11.91 14.56
CA GLY A 329 1.59 -11.18 15.56
C GLY A 329 1.14 -9.80 15.06
N VAL A 330 -0.05 -9.34 15.46
CA VAL A 330 -0.60 -8.01 15.17
C VAL A 330 -0.82 -7.27 16.48
N ASP A 331 -0.02 -6.23 16.73
CA ASP A 331 -0.03 -5.42 17.95
C ASP A 331 -0.40 -3.97 17.65
N VAL A 332 -1.54 -3.49 18.15
CA VAL A 332 -2.02 -2.14 17.92
C VAL A 332 -2.20 -1.39 19.24
N GLU A 333 -1.61 -0.21 19.35
CA GLU A 333 -1.67 0.62 20.55
C GLU A 333 -2.06 2.06 20.17
N ALA A 334 -3.13 2.57 20.77
CA ALA A 334 -3.47 3.99 20.71
C ALA A 334 -3.46 4.55 22.12
N SER A 335 -2.85 5.71 22.33
CA SER A 335 -2.84 6.36 23.63
C SER A 335 -3.00 7.87 23.54
N PHE A 336 -3.80 8.41 24.46
CA PHE A 336 -3.87 9.85 24.71
C PHE A 336 -3.50 10.15 26.16
N ILE A 337 -2.66 11.18 26.33
CA ILE A 337 -2.26 11.69 27.64
C ILE A 337 -2.48 13.20 27.73
N GLY A 338 -3.46 13.61 28.55
CA GLY A 338 -3.72 14.98 28.96
C GLY A 338 -3.04 15.31 30.30
N ASN A 339 -1.87 15.95 30.27
CA ASN A 339 -0.94 16.05 31.41
C ASN A 339 -1.00 17.37 32.22
N GLY A 340 -2.07 18.16 32.09
CA GLY A 340 -2.14 19.48 32.72
C GLY A 340 -3.12 19.61 33.87
N SER A 341 -3.08 20.75 34.56
CA SER A 341 -4.19 21.31 35.33
C SER A 341 -5.11 22.18 34.46
N GLY A 342 -4.91 22.13 33.14
CA GLY A 342 -5.53 22.98 32.13
C GLY A 342 -6.91 22.51 31.67
N ALA A 343 -7.53 23.23 30.74
CA ALA A 343 -8.87 22.89 30.24
C ALA A 343 -8.78 21.89 29.08
N GLY A 344 -9.43 20.74 29.23
CA GLY A 344 -9.64 19.75 28.18
C GLY A 344 -11.11 19.69 27.75
N TYR A 345 -11.33 19.45 26.46
CA TYR A 345 -12.67 19.26 25.90
C TYR A 345 -12.87 17.81 25.48
N ASP A 346 -12.55 17.42 24.25
CA ASP A 346 -12.87 16.08 23.74
C ASP A 346 -11.60 15.26 23.46
N ALA A 347 -11.64 13.97 23.84
CA ALA A 347 -10.59 13.00 23.54
C ALA A 347 -11.18 11.75 22.89
N PHE A 348 -10.60 11.34 21.76
CA PHE A 348 -10.98 10.16 20.99
C PHE A 348 -9.78 9.25 20.81
N VAL A 349 -9.83 8.05 21.37
CA VAL A 349 -8.74 7.06 21.29
C VAL A 349 -9.29 5.77 20.71
N THR A 350 -8.67 5.27 19.64
CA THR A 350 -9.12 4.04 18.96
C THR A 350 -7.96 3.17 18.54
N ALA A 351 -7.98 1.90 18.94
CA ALA A 351 -7.03 0.89 18.51
C ALA A 351 -7.79 -0.27 17.83
N THR A 352 -7.47 -0.57 16.57
CA THR A 352 -8.12 -1.65 15.81
C THR A 352 -7.08 -2.60 15.23
N ALA A 353 -7.07 -3.86 15.69
CA ALA A 353 -6.19 -4.91 15.20
C ALA A 353 -6.99 -6.03 14.52
N VAL A 354 -6.56 -6.45 13.34
CA VAL A 354 -7.14 -7.61 12.65
C VAL A 354 -6.04 -8.55 12.16
N GLY A 355 -6.17 -9.86 12.36
CA GLY A 355 -5.24 -10.84 11.80
C GLY A 355 -5.41 -10.93 10.28
N ASN A 356 -6.57 -11.43 9.85
CA ASN A 356 -6.97 -11.45 8.44
C ASN A 356 -8.32 -10.74 8.25
N SER A 357 -8.44 -9.91 7.22
CA SER A 357 -9.72 -9.32 6.81
C SER A 357 -10.00 -9.51 5.33
N VAL A 358 -11.26 -9.78 4.99
CA VAL A 358 -11.76 -9.70 3.62
C VAL A 358 -13.10 -8.97 3.61
N THR A 359 -13.24 -7.99 2.71
CA THR A 359 -14.50 -7.31 2.45
C THR A 359 -14.83 -7.38 0.97
N GLY A 360 -16.00 -7.92 0.64
CA GLY A 360 -16.53 -7.97 -0.70
C GLY A 360 -17.88 -7.28 -0.79
N TYR A 361 -18.09 -6.40 -1.76
CA TYR A 361 -19.42 -5.81 -1.96
C TYR A 361 -19.81 -5.61 -3.42
N ALA A 362 -21.11 -5.73 -3.70
CA ALA A 362 -21.68 -5.49 -5.02
C ALA A 362 -22.90 -4.54 -5.01
N CYS A 363 -23.19 -3.94 -6.16
CA CYS A 363 -24.31 -3.01 -6.36
C CYS A 363 -25.68 -3.72 -6.42
N SER A 364 -26.53 -3.44 -5.42
CA SER A 364 -27.92 -3.96 -5.34
C SER A 364 -28.84 -3.43 -6.45
N THR A 365 -28.65 -2.20 -6.92
CA THR A 365 -29.48 -1.59 -7.98
C THR A 365 -29.08 -2.06 -9.38
N CYS A 366 -27.92 -2.70 -9.51
CA CYS A 366 -27.35 -3.23 -10.75
C CYS A 366 -27.64 -4.74 -10.91
N ALA A 367 -28.46 -5.31 -10.02
CA ALA A 367 -28.64 -6.76 -9.87
C ALA A 367 -27.31 -7.50 -9.61
N GLY A 368 -26.36 -6.83 -8.95
CA GLY A 368 -25.04 -7.34 -8.64
C GLY A 368 -25.08 -8.60 -7.77
N GLN A 369 -24.21 -9.56 -8.09
CA GLN A 369 -24.06 -10.80 -7.35
C GLN A 369 -22.65 -10.89 -6.76
N VAL A 370 -22.55 -11.48 -5.56
CA VAL A 370 -21.28 -11.79 -4.90
C VAL A 370 -21.14 -13.31 -4.79
N ALA A 371 -20.12 -13.86 -5.44
CA ALA A 371 -19.66 -15.23 -5.26
C ALA A 371 -18.32 -15.18 -4.50
N ALA A 372 -18.26 -15.77 -3.31
CA ALA A 372 -17.05 -15.72 -2.49
C ALA A 372 -16.69 -17.11 -1.95
N THR A 373 -15.46 -17.53 -2.25
CA THR A 373 -14.75 -18.62 -1.55
C THR A 373 -13.74 -17.96 -0.61
N ASN A 374 -13.80 -18.29 0.67
CA ASN A 374 -12.97 -17.64 1.68
C ASN A 374 -12.39 -18.66 2.66
N ASN A 375 -11.06 -18.68 2.77
CA ASN A 375 -10.32 -19.46 3.75
C ASN A 375 -9.34 -18.54 4.50
N GLN A 376 -9.55 -18.36 5.81
CA GLN A 376 -8.71 -17.51 6.65
C GLN A 376 -8.19 -18.31 7.84
N ILE A 377 -6.87 -18.35 8.00
CA ILE A 377 -6.19 -19.00 9.12
C ILE A 377 -5.37 -17.94 9.85
N ASN A 378 -5.66 -17.72 11.12
CA ASN A 378 -4.86 -16.87 11.99
C ASN A 378 -4.33 -17.69 13.16
N THR A 379 -3.01 -17.88 13.22
CA THR A 379 -2.30 -18.51 14.34
C THR A 379 -1.46 -17.51 15.13
N GLY A 380 -1.24 -16.30 14.60
CA GLY A 380 -0.58 -15.20 15.30
C GLY A 380 -1.46 -14.54 16.36
N ASN A 381 -0.84 -13.96 17.39
CA ASN A 381 -1.54 -13.18 18.41
C ASN A 381 -2.08 -11.87 17.81
N VAL A 382 -3.30 -11.49 18.15
CA VAL A 382 -3.91 -10.21 17.75
C VAL A 382 -4.27 -9.41 19.00
N SER A 383 -3.74 -8.21 19.14
CA SER A 383 -3.91 -7.35 20.32
C SER A 383 -4.19 -5.91 19.93
N ALA A 384 -5.17 -5.31 20.59
CA ALA A 384 -5.50 -3.89 20.46
C ALA A 384 -5.64 -3.28 21.85
N ILE A 385 -4.89 -2.22 22.12
CA ILE A 385 -4.87 -1.53 23.41
C ILE A 385 -5.13 -0.04 23.18
N ALA A 386 -6.15 0.49 23.86
CA ALA A 386 -6.48 1.91 23.84
C ALA A 386 -6.35 2.48 25.26
N ASN A 387 -5.38 3.37 25.48
CA ASN A 387 -5.04 3.93 26.79
C ASN A 387 -5.32 5.43 26.83
N THR A 388 -6.25 5.86 27.68
CA THR A 388 -6.58 7.27 27.84
C THR A 388 -6.32 7.72 29.26
N THR A 389 -5.48 8.74 29.44
CA THR A 389 -5.19 9.37 30.74
C THR A 389 -5.46 10.85 30.62
N ILE A 390 -6.36 11.39 31.44
CA ILE A 390 -6.65 12.83 31.52
C ILE A 390 -6.61 13.20 33.00
N VAL A 391 -5.67 14.07 33.37
CA VAL A 391 -5.47 14.51 34.76
C VAL A 391 -6.30 15.77 35.07
N SER A 392 -6.82 16.44 34.06
CA SER A 392 -7.67 17.64 34.16
C SER A 392 -9.16 17.39 33.86
N SER A 393 -9.94 18.47 33.67
CA SER A 393 -11.32 18.38 33.19
C SER A 393 -11.36 18.01 31.70
N GLY A 394 -12.23 17.06 31.34
CA GLY A 394 -12.63 16.76 29.97
C GLY A 394 -14.15 16.79 29.83
N ARG A 395 -14.66 17.19 28.66
CA ARG A 395 -16.09 17.16 28.31
C ARG A 395 -16.51 15.77 27.82
N ALA A 396 -15.79 15.19 26.87
CA ALA A 396 -16.11 13.88 26.31
C ALA A 396 -14.84 13.05 26.15
N VAL A 397 -14.90 11.79 26.58
CA VAL A 397 -13.79 10.85 26.45
C VAL A 397 -14.34 9.58 25.83
N ILE A 398 -13.94 9.33 24.58
CA ILE A 398 -14.39 8.17 23.79
C ILE A 398 -13.15 7.33 23.53
N THR A 399 -13.17 6.10 24.03
CA THR A 399 -12.04 5.17 23.91
C THR A 399 -12.56 3.81 23.51
N GLY A 400 -11.96 3.23 22.46
CA GLY A 400 -12.36 1.92 21.93
C GLY A 400 -11.15 1.10 21.49
N SER A 401 -11.18 -0.19 21.78
CA SER A 401 -10.19 -1.15 21.31
C SER A 401 -10.90 -2.36 20.72
N SER A 402 -10.51 -2.80 19.53
CA SER A 402 -11.05 -3.99 18.87
C SER A 402 -9.92 -4.86 18.33
N ALA A 403 -9.92 -6.14 18.69
CA ALA A 403 -8.98 -7.14 18.21
C ALA A 403 -9.76 -8.31 17.61
N THR A 404 -9.57 -8.58 16.32
CA THR A 404 -10.28 -9.63 15.59
C THR A 404 -9.29 -10.57 14.91
N GLY A 405 -9.39 -11.88 15.16
CA GLY A 405 -8.50 -12.86 14.51
C GLY A 405 -8.70 -12.90 12.99
N ASN A 406 -9.91 -13.29 12.57
CA ASN A 406 -10.34 -13.30 11.17
C ASN A 406 -11.66 -12.55 11.04
N ALA A 407 -11.76 -11.68 10.04
CA ALA A 407 -12.98 -10.95 9.70
C ALA A 407 -13.31 -11.16 8.22
N ALA A 408 -14.59 -11.42 7.93
CA ALA A 408 -15.10 -11.51 6.58
C ALA A 408 -16.44 -10.79 6.49
N SER A 409 -16.62 -9.96 5.48
CA SER A 409 -17.88 -9.24 5.23
C SER A 409 -18.20 -9.29 3.74
N PHE A 410 -19.34 -9.88 3.39
CA PHE A 410 -19.84 -9.95 2.02
C PHE A 410 -21.25 -9.42 1.98
N TYR A 411 -21.51 -8.40 1.17
CA TYR A 411 -22.83 -7.78 1.11
C TYR A 411 -23.15 -7.20 -0.26
N VAL A 412 -24.44 -7.07 -0.52
CA VAL A 412 -24.96 -6.39 -1.71
C VAL A 412 -25.70 -5.14 -1.22
N THR A 413 -25.15 -3.95 -1.51
CA THR A 413 -25.65 -2.67 -0.98
C THR A 413 -26.02 -1.71 -2.10
N ARG A 414 -26.76 -0.64 -1.80
CA ARG A 414 -27.04 0.42 -2.79
C ARG A 414 -25.76 1.24 -3.02
N PRO A 415 -25.47 1.67 -4.26
CA PRO A 415 -24.35 2.59 -4.51
C PRO A 415 -24.45 3.82 -3.61
N GLY A 416 -23.38 4.12 -2.86
CA GLY A 416 -23.30 5.28 -1.97
C GLY A 416 -23.87 5.08 -0.56
N GLN A 417 -24.14 3.83 -0.12
CA GLN A 417 -24.49 3.50 1.27
C GLN A 417 -23.65 2.38 1.87
#